data_AF-A0A3N5P024-F1
#
_entry.id   AF-A0A3N5P024-F1
#
_cell.length_a   1.000
_cell.length_b   1.000
_cell.length_c   1.000
_cell.angle_alpha   90.00
_cell.angle_beta   90.00
_cell.angle_gamma   90.00
#
_symmetry.space_group_name_H-M   'P 1'
#
loop_
_entity.id
_entity.type
_entity.pdbx_description
1 polymer ?
#
loop_
_entity_poly.entity_id
_entity_poly.type
_entity_poly.pdbx_seq_one_letter_code
_entity_poly.pdbx_strand_id
1 'polypeptide(L)'
;MLLASTGPESGRQGLRQDAFDSPPVHGYNPGATVKRSGFRLLQDSGYHPATESRWPGSASTREREIVVDIVPLLKRLSEAPGVSGYEHQVRDLVREEFGRHADEVRTDVLGNVIAIKRGSGAEPRPSIMLAAHMDEIGLIVSSLEEGFVRFEQVGGYDDRVLLGQEVVIHGRRDLPGIIGARPPHVLPASDRDKTVPYDKLLVDAGLAPQEL
;
A
#
# COMPACT_ATOMS: atom_id res chain seq x y z
N MET A 1 4.68 -19.63 10.72
CA MET A 1 5.10 -18.23 10.90
C MET A 1 4.11 -17.42 10.09
N LEU A 2 3.37 -16.53 10.74
CA LEU A 2 2.24 -15.88 10.11
C LEU A 2 2.56 -14.40 9.89
N LEU A 3 2.34 -13.91 8.67
CA LEU A 3 2.55 -12.50 8.31
C LEU A 3 1.19 -11.82 8.25
N ALA A 4 1.06 -10.62 8.78
CA ALA A 4 -0.12 -9.79 8.54
C ALA A 4 0.25 -8.63 7.61
N SER A 5 -0.37 -8.57 6.44
CA SER A 5 -0.28 -7.45 5.48
C SER A 5 -1.63 -6.73 5.40
N THR A 6 -1.63 -5.43 5.13
CA THR A 6 -2.87 -4.67 4.89
C THR A 6 -3.41 -5.05 3.52
N GLY A 7 -4.53 -5.78 3.48
CA GLY A 7 -5.16 -6.21 2.22
C GLY A 7 -6.10 -5.14 1.65
N PRO A 8 -6.31 -5.08 0.32
CA PRO A 8 -7.32 -4.22 -0.27
C PRO A 8 -8.76 -4.73 -0.01
N GLU A 9 -9.72 -3.81 0.08
CA GLU A 9 -11.15 -4.11 0.16
C GLU A 9 -11.60 -4.97 -1.03
N SER A 10 -11.96 -6.23 -0.78
CA SER A 10 -12.64 -7.06 -1.78
C SER A 10 -14.14 -6.78 -1.75
N GLY A 11 -14.68 -6.47 -2.93
CA GLY A 11 -16.00 -5.85 -3.11
C GLY A 11 -17.18 -6.59 -2.46
N ARG A 12 -17.99 -5.85 -1.71
CA ARG A 12 -19.33 -6.26 -1.30
C ARG A 12 -20.36 -5.83 -2.34
N GLN A 13 -20.89 -6.79 -3.10
CA GLN A 13 -22.19 -6.64 -3.75
C GLN A 13 -23.29 -6.74 -2.68
N GLY A 14 -24.13 -5.70 -2.63
CA GLY A 14 -25.55 -5.78 -2.30
C GLY A 14 -25.94 -6.15 -0.87
N LEU A 15 -26.07 -5.14 0.00
CA LEU A 15 -27.05 -5.18 1.09
C LEU A 15 -27.83 -3.86 1.14
N ARG A 16 -29.15 -4.04 1.24
CA ARG A 16 -30.21 -3.04 1.10
C ARG A 16 -30.10 -1.94 2.17
N GLN A 17 -30.29 -0.70 1.74
CA GLN A 17 -30.54 0.45 2.61
C GLN A 17 -32.02 0.46 3.02
N ASP A 18 -32.33 -0.04 4.21
CA ASP A 18 -33.60 0.25 4.87
C ASP A 18 -33.32 0.83 6.27
N ALA A 19 -33.65 2.12 6.39
CA ALA A 19 -34.10 2.86 7.57
C ALA A 19 -33.31 2.77 8.89
N PHE A 20 -32.59 3.84 9.22
CA PHE A 20 -32.53 4.36 10.60
C PHE A 20 -32.68 5.89 10.58
N ASP A 21 -33.84 6.32 11.08
CA ASP A 21 -34.27 7.71 11.25
C ASP A 21 -33.55 8.34 12.46
N SER A 22 -33.05 9.57 12.34
CA SER A 22 -32.39 10.31 13.43
C SER A 22 -32.94 11.74 13.55
N PRO A 23 -33.22 12.25 14.77
CA PRO A 23 -33.93 13.51 14.99
C PRO A 23 -33.08 14.78 14.72
N PRO A 24 -33.72 15.97 14.57
CA PRO A 24 -33.11 17.13 13.93
C PRO A 24 -32.16 17.91 14.84
N VAL A 25 -31.02 18.33 14.29
CA VAL A 25 -30.05 19.22 14.96
C VAL A 25 -30.40 20.69 14.69
N HIS A 26 -30.33 21.50 15.73
CA HIS A 26 -30.66 22.92 15.80
C HIS A 26 -29.95 23.84 14.77
N GLY A 27 -30.76 24.66 14.08
CA GLY A 27 -30.59 26.12 13.96
C GLY A 27 -29.36 26.68 13.25
N TYR A 28 -29.44 26.85 11.93
CA TYR A 28 -28.53 27.73 11.17
C TYR A 28 -29.15 29.14 11.01
N ASN A 29 -28.41 30.18 11.41
CA ASN A 29 -28.82 31.59 11.36
C ASN A 29 -28.13 32.30 10.17
N PRO A 30 -28.86 32.78 9.13
CA PRO A 30 -28.26 33.25 7.87
C PRO A 30 -27.76 34.72 7.88
N GLY A 31 -27.44 35.29 9.05
CA GLY A 31 -27.19 36.74 9.19
C GLY A 31 -25.74 37.22 9.35
N ALA A 32 -24.72 36.36 9.31
CA ALA A 32 -23.34 36.76 9.62
C ALA A 32 -22.53 37.18 8.36
N THR A 33 -22.46 38.49 8.13
CA THR A 33 -21.58 39.11 7.13
C THR A 33 -20.11 39.04 7.56
N VAL A 34 -19.30 38.24 6.87
CA VAL A 34 -17.83 38.22 7.02
C VAL A 34 -17.19 39.08 5.92
N LYS A 35 -16.42 40.09 6.33
CA LYS A 35 -15.62 40.96 5.45
C LYS A 35 -14.58 40.14 4.69
N ARG A 36 -14.66 40.12 3.36
CA ARG A 36 -13.65 39.53 2.47
C ARG A 36 -12.51 40.53 2.24
N SER A 37 -11.33 40.25 2.80
CA SER A 37 -10.07 40.80 2.29
C SER A 37 -9.63 40.00 1.06
N GLY A 38 -9.14 40.71 0.06
CA GLY A 38 -9.01 40.23 -1.32
C GLY A 38 -8.06 39.05 -1.51
N PHE A 39 -8.52 38.12 -2.35
CA PHE A 39 -7.65 37.28 -3.18
C PHE A 39 -8.31 37.19 -4.55
N ARG A 40 -7.62 37.69 -5.57
CA ARG A 40 -8.13 37.88 -6.93
C ARG A 40 -7.93 36.55 -7.69
N LEU A 41 -9.03 35.92 -8.10
CA LEU A 41 -9.02 34.82 -9.06
C LEU A 41 -8.61 35.37 -10.43
N LEU A 42 -7.45 34.95 -10.92
CA LEU A 42 -7.10 35.01 -12.33
C LEU A 42 -7.45 33.64 -12.94
N GLN A 43 -8.67 33.55 -13.46
CA GLN A 43 -8.97 32.63 -14.55
C GLN A 43 -8.68 33.34 -15.87
N ASP A 44 -8.36 32.54 -16.89
CA ASP A 44 -8.00 32.88 -18.28
C ASP A 44 -6.51 33.14 -18.56
N SER A 45 -5.80 32.05 -18.81
CA SER A 45 -4.66 32.03 -19.74
C SER A 45 -4.57 30.64 -20.38
N GLY A 46 -4.59 30.61 -21.71
CA GLY A 46 -4.87 29.43 -22.53
C GLY A 46 -3.83 28.33 -22.45
N TYR A 47 -4.34 27.09 -22.53
CA TYR A 47 -3.58 25.91 -22.88
C TYR A 47 -3.09 26.03 -24.33
N HIS A 48 -1.79 26.24 -24.52
CA HIS A 48 -1.12 26.12 -25.81
C HIS A 48 -0.59 24.68 -25.94
N PRO A 49 -1.00 23.88 -26.93
CA PRO A 49 -0.34 22.61 -27.20
C PRO A 49 1.09 22.89 -27.66
N ALA A 50 2.07 22.28 -26.99
CA ALA A 50 3.47 22.38 -27.35
C ALA A 50 3.64 21.89 -28.79
N THR A 51 4.10 22.78 -29.67
CA THR A 51 4.50 22.47 -31.04
C THR A 51 5.59 21.41 -31.03
N GLU A 52 5.37 20.32 -31.77
CA GLU A 52 6.34 19.27 -32.03
C GLU A 52 7.65 19.85 -32.56
N SER A 53 8.66 19.93 -31.68
CA SER A 53 10.04 20.19 -32.08
C SER A 53 10.63 18.89 -32.62
N ARG A 54 10.50 18.72 -33.94
CA ARG A 54 11.07 17.60 -34.69
C ARG A 54 12.59 17.78 -34.79
N TRP A 55 13.34 16.98 -34.03
CA TRP A 55 14.80 16.87 -34.18
C TRP A 55 15.14 16.26 -35.55
N PRO A 56 15.97 16.89 -36.39
CA PRO A 56 16.33 16.34 -37.70
C PRO A 56 17.45 15.32 -37.51
N GLY A 57 17.14 14.02 -37.54
CA GLY A 57 18.19 12.99 -37.67
C GLY A 57 17.95 11.56 -37.19
N SER A 58 16.77 11.11 -36.76
CA SER A 58 16.58 9.69 -36.42
C SER A 58 15.93 8.91 -37.56
N ALA A 59 16.78 8.24 -38.35
CA ALA A 59 16.35 7.18 -39.24
C ALA A 59 15.58 6.12 -38.44
N SER A 60 14.43 5.72 -38.98
CA SER A 60 13.45 4.85 -38.36
C SER A 60 13.99 3.43 -38.12
N THR A 61 14.54 3.19 -36.94
CA THR A 61 14.45 1.86 -36.33
C THR A 61 13.12 1.86 -35.59
N ARG A 62 12.21 0.93 -35.92
CA ARG A 62 10.98 0.75 -35.15
C ARG A 62 11.37 0.33 -33.72
N GLU A 63 11.60 1.30 -32.84
CA GLU A 63 11.54 1.08 -31.42
C GLU A 63 10.15 0.50 -31.16
N ARG A 64 10.10 -0.75 -30.70
CA ARG A 64 8.85 -1.29 -30.18
C ARG A 64 8.50 -0.35 -29.04
N GLU A 65 7.44 0.42 -29.22
CA GLU A 65 6.91 1.24 -28.14
C GLU A 65 6.57 0.27 -27.02
N ILE A 66 7.37 0.31 -25.96
CA ILE A 66 7.14 -0.48 -24.76
C ILE A 66 5.98 0.23 -24.06
N VAL A 67 4.76 -0.13 -24.45
CA VAL A 67 3.57 0.34 -23.77
C VAL A 67 3.37 -0.56 -22.55
N VAL A 68 3.96 -0.16 -21.43
CA VAL A 68 3.60 -0.72 -20.12
C VAL A 68 2.28 -0.08 -19.73
N ASP A 69 1.25 -0.89 -19.48
CA ASP A 69 0.06 -0.40 -18.81
C ASP A 69 0.38 -0.22 -17.32
N ILE A 70 0.65 1.03 -16.94
CA ILE A 70 1.18 1.38 -15.62
C ILE A 70 0.18 1.07 -14.52
N VAL A 71 -1.11 1.33 -14.73
CA VAL A 71 -2.11 1.19 -13.65
C VAL A 71 -2.31 -0.28 -13.23
N PRO A 72 -2.49 -1.25 -14.14
CA PRO A 72 -2.53 -2.66 -13.79
C PRO A 72 -1.22 -3.17 -13.20
N LEU A 73 -0.07 -2.70 -13.70
CA LEU A 73 1.23 -3.07 -13.15
C LEU A 73 1.38 -2.60 -11.70
N LEU A 74 1.08 -1.34 -11.42
CA LEU A 74 1.12 -0.78 -10.07
C LEU A 74 0.17 -1.53 -9.14
N LYS A 75 -1.06 -1.82 -9.58
CA LYS A 75 -2.02 -2.61 -8.80
C LYS A 75 -1.43 -3.99 -8.43
N ARG A 76 -0.87 -4.72 -9.41
CA ARG A 76 -0.27 -6.03 -9.16
C ARG A 76 0.90 -5.97 -8.18
N LEU A 77 1.78 -4.97 -8.32
CA LEU A 77 2.93 -4.81 -7.44
C LEU A 77 2.51 -4.39 -6.02
N SER A 78 1.54 -3.50 -5.89
CA SER A 78 1.08 -2.98 -4.60
C SER A 78 0.16 -3.92 -3.84
N GLU A 79 -0.53 -4.84 -4.51
CA GLU A 79 -1.39 -5.86 -3.87
C GLU A 79 -0.65 -7.15 -3.54
N ALA A 80 0.60 -7.29 -3.99
CA ALA A 80 1.42 -8.47 -3.73
C ALA A 80 2.07 -8.36 -2.35
N PRO A 81 1.88 -9.35 -1.46
CA PRO A 81 2.50 -9.32 -0.14
C PRO A 81 4.01 -9.44 -0.25
N GLY A 82 4.71 -8.58 0.50
CA GLY A 82 6.15 -8.42 0.41
C GLY A 82 6.81 -7.96 1.70
N VAL A 83 6.33 -8.37 2.87
CA VAL A 83 6.95 -7.99 4.16
C VAL A 83 8.44 -8.35 4.15
N SER A 84 9.30 -7.49 4.70
CA SER A 84 10.76 -7.71 4.73
C SER A 84 11.12 -9.13 5.22
N GLY A 85 11.92 -9.85 4.43
CA GLY A 85 12.29 -11.26 4.60
C GLY A 85 11.35 -12.27 3.91
N TYR A 86 10.21 -11.83 3.38
CA TYR A 86 9.17 -12.65 2.77
C TYR A 86 8.71 -12.14 1.40
N GLU A 87 9.61 -11.55 0.63
CA GLU A 87 9.34 -10.83 -0.63
C GLU A 87 9.08 -11.74 -1.83
N HIS A 88 8.90 -13.04 -1.63
CA HIS A 88 8.81 -14.03 -2.71
C HIS A 88 7.77 -13.71 -3.79
N GLN A 89 6.56 -13.28 -3.41
CA GLN A 89 5.49 -13.02 -4.37
C GLN A 89 5.78 -11.77 -5.21
N VAL A 90 6.10 -10.65 -4.56
CA VAL A 90 6.48 -9.40 -5.26
C VAL A 90 7.74 -9.60 -6.10
N ARG A 91 8.72 -10.38 -5.62
CA ARG A 91 9.94 -10.72 -6.36
C ARG A 91 9.64 -11.45 -7.66
N ASP A 92 8.73 -12.41 -7.65
CA ASP A 92 8.37 -13.16 -8.85
C ASP A 92 7.70 -12.26 -9.88
N LEU A 93 6.83 -11.34 -9.45
CA LEU A 93 6.22 -10.32 -10.31
C LEU A 93 7.28 -9.38 -10.91
N VAL A 94 8.19 -8.85 -10.08
CA VAL A 94 9.26 -7.96 -10.53
C VAL A 94 10.18 -8.66 -11.53
N ARG A 95 10.52 -9.94 -11.28
CA ARG A 95 11.34 -10.75 -12.19
C ARG A 95 10.64 -11.02 -13.52
N GLU A 96 9.35 -11.31 -13.50
CA GLU A 96 8.53 -11.49 -14.70
C GLU A 96 8.54 -10.23 -15.57
N GLU A 97 8.27 -9.07 -14.97
CA GLU A 97 8.18 -7.80 -15.67
C GLU A 97 9.54 -7.37 -16.24
N PHE A 98 10.62 -7.47 -15.45
CA PHE A 98 11.96 -7.18 -15.98
C PHE A 98 12.39 -8.16 -17.07
N GLY A 99 11.96 -9.43 -17.03
CA GLY A 99 12.28 -10.43 -18.04
C GLY A 99 11.78 -10.06 -19.45
N ARG A 100 10.80 -9.16 -19.56
CA ARG A 100 10.27 -8.66 -20.83
C ARG A 100 11.10 -7.52 -21.43
N HIS A 101 11.94 -6.88 -20.64
CA HIS A 101 12.60 -5.60 -21.01
C HIS A 101 14.13 -5.63 -20.90
N ALA A 102 14.65 -6.37 -19.92
CA ALA A 102 16.08 -6.50 -19.66
C ALA A 102 16.71 -7.62 -20.51
N ASP A 103 18.01 -7.54 -20.72
CA ASP A 103 18.76 -8.54 -21.49
C ASP A 103 19.21 -9.70 -20.60
N GLU A 104 19.28 -9.47 -19.29
CA GLU A 104 19.59 -10.47 -18.28
C GLU A 104 18.84 -10.12 -16.99
N VAL A 105 18.26 -11.13 -16.34
CA VAL A 105 17.62 -10.98 -15.03
C VAL A 105 18.08 -12.14 -14.15
N ARG A 106 18.62 -11.80 -12.98
CA ARG A 106 19.08 -12.77 -11.98
C ARG A 106 18.60 -12.39 -10.60
N THR A 107 18.54 -13.38 -9.72
CA THR A 107 18.22 -13.21 -8.30
C THR A 107 19.44 -13.61 -7.49
N ASP A 108 19.84 -12.80 -6.51
CA ASP A 108 20.94 -13.16 -5.62
C ASP A 108 20.47 -14.03 -4.44
N VAL A 109 21.40 -14.39 -3.56
CA VAL A 109 21.12 -15.26 -2.40
C VAL A 109 20.23 -14.60 -1.33
N LEU A 110 20.15 -13.26 -1.32
CA LEU A 110 19.27 -12.51 -0.42
C LEU A 110 17.89 -12.27 -1.02
N GLY A 111 17.70 -12.56 -2.32
CA GLY A 111 16.44 -12.38 -3.02
C GLY A 111 16.35 -11.09 -3.83
N ASN A 112 17.43 -10.30 -3.96
CA ASN A 112 17.40 -9.09 -4.79
C ASN A 112 17.25 -9.47 -6.28
N VAL A 113 16.34 -8.80 -6.99
CA VAL A 113 16.23 -8.91 -8.45
C VAL A 113 17.17 -7.92 -9.11
N ILE A 114 18.10 -8.43 -9.91
CA ILE A 114 19.09 -7.64 -10.63
C ILE A 114 18.83 -7.82 -12.12
N ALA A 115 18.32 -6.75 -12.75
CA ALA A 115 18.05 -6.68 -14.18
C ALA A 115 19.13 -5.84 -14.88
N ILE A 116 19.72 -6.38 -15.93
CA ILE A 116 20.79 -5.73 -16.70
C ILE A 116 20.30 -5.42 -18.11
N LYS A 117 20.33 -4.15 -18.48
CA LYS A 117 20.16 -3.67 -19.85
C LYS A 117 21.51 -3.20 -20.39
N ARG A 118 21.98 -3.81 -21.47
CA ARG A 118 23.28 -3.50 -22.10
C ARG A 118 23.13 -2.26 -22.97
N GLY A 119 23.94 -1.24 -22.69
CA GLY A 119 23.97 -0.02 -23.49
C GLY A 119 24.50 -0.26 -24.91
N SER A 120 24.00 0.50 -25.88
CA SER A 120 24.40 0.42 -27.30
C SER A 120 25.38 1.52 -27.73
N GLY A 121 25.77 2.44 -26.83
CA GLY A 121 26.65 3.57 -27.14
C GLY A 121 28.10 3.18 -27.47
N ALA A 122 28.93 4.16 -27.86
CA ALA A 122 30.37 3.94 -28.04
C ALA A 122 31.08 3.72 -26.70
N GLU A 123 32.19 2.98 -26.71
CA GLU A 123 33.03 2.77 -25.53
C GLU A 123 33.90 4.02 -25.24
N PRO A 124 34.23 4.31 -23.97
CA PRO A 124 33.83 3.60 -22.75
C PRO A 124 32.40 3.92 -22.31
N ARG A 125 31.65 2.88 -21.91
CA ARG A 125 30.27 3.02 -21.42
C ARG A 125 30.20 3.17 -19.89
N PRO A 126 29.57 4.23 -19.35
CA PRO A 126 29.30 4.31 -17.92
C PRO A 126 28.24 3.29 -17.51
N SER A 127 28.34 2.78 -16.28
CA SER A 127 27.30 1.94 -15.66
C SER A 127 26.39 2.82 -14.81
N ILE A 128 25.07 2.62 -14.93
CA ILE A 128 24.04 3.32 -14.14
C ILE A 128 23.29 2.27 -13.32
N MET A 129 23.16 2.52 -12.01
CA MET A 129 22.38 1.68 -11.11
C MET A 129 21.13 2.45 -10.67
N LEU A 130 19.96 1.85 -10.91
CA LEU A 130 18.69 2.27 -10.34
C LEU A 130 18.29 1.24 -9.28
N ALA A 131 17.98 1.70 -8.08
CA ALA A 131 17.63 0.84 -6.96
C ALA A 131 16.29 1.27 -6.37
N ALA A 132 15.43 0.30 -6.14
CA ALA A 132 14.18 0.42 -5.40
C ALA A 132 14.03 -0.84 -4.55
N HIS A 133 13.52 -0.70 -3.33
CA HIS A 133 13.25 -1.83 -2.46
C HIS A 133 11.83 -2.36 -2.77
N MET A 134 11.69 -3.69 -2.81
CA MET A 134 10.40 -4.34 -3.10
C MET A 134 9.64 -4.71 -1.84
N ASP A 135 10.32 -4.66 -0.70
CA ASP A 135 9.73 -4.99 0.57
C ASP A 135 8.84 -3.85 1.10
N GLU A 136 7.86 -4.26 1.89
CA GLU A 136 6.94 -3.38 2.58
C GLU A 136 7.04 -3.57 4.10
N ILE A 137 6.59 -2.56 4.84
CA ILE A 137 6.36 -2.68 6.27
C ILE A 137 5.23 -3.68 6.52
N GLY A 138 5.34 -4.50 7.56
CA GLY A 138 4.30 -5.48 7.88
C GLY A 138 4.30 -5.90 9.34
N LEU A 139 3.53 -6.93 9.64
CA LEU A 139 3.44 -7.51 10.98
C LEU A 139 3.85 -8.99 10.93
N ILE A 140 4.45 -9.47 12.01
CA ILE A 140 4.80 -10.88 12.19
C ILE A 140 4.13 -11.44 13.44
N VAL A 141 3.50 -12.59 13.32
CA VAL A 141 2.84 -13.24 14.45
C VAL A 141 3.87 -13.75 15.45
N SER A 142 3.68 -13.37 16.72
CA SER A 142 4.57 -13.75 17.83
C SER A 142 3.98 -14.85 18.70
N SER A 143 2.67 -14.83 18.96
CA SER A 143 2.00 -15.85 19.77
C SER A 143 0.49 -15.88 19.54
N LEU A 144 -0.17 -16.89 20.11
CA LEU A 144 -1.62 -17.02 20.16
C LEU A 144 -2.08 -16.90 21.61
N GLU A 145 -3.12 -16.11 21.86
CA GLU A 145 -3.69 -15.87 23.18
C GLU A 145 -5.21 -15.97 23.10
N GLU A 146 -5.78 -17.06 23.63
CA GLU A 146 -7.23 -17.24 23.81
C GLU A 146 -8.10 -16.97 22.57
N GLY A 147 -7.60 -17.29 21.37
CA GLY A 147 -8.33 -17.08 20.11
C GLY A 147 -7.99 -15.78 19.39
N PHE A 148 -7.02 -15.03 19.93
CA PHE A 148 -6.45 -13.85 19.30
C PHE A 148 -5.00 -14.08 18.90
N VAL A 149 -4.54 -13.32 17.93
CA VAL A 149 -3.18 -13.38 17.40
C VAL A 149 -2.38 -12.17 17.88
N ARG A 150 -1.26 -12.44 18.55
CA ARG A 150 -0.26 -11.43 18.93
C ARG A 150 0.72 -11.23 17.79
N PHE A 151 1.23 -10.02 17.66
CA PHE A 151 2.15 -9.66 16.59
C PHE A 151 3.25 -8.71 17.06
N GLU A 152 4.35 -8.71 16.31
CA GLU A 152 5.42 -7.72 16.36
C GLU A 152 5.43 -6.93 15.05
N GLN A 153 6.01 -5.73 15.08
CA GLN A 153 6.18 -4.91 13.88
C GLN A 153 7.43 -5.35 13.09
N VAL A 154 7.30 -5.42 11.77
CA VAL A 154 8.43 -5.54 10.83
C VAL A 154 8.53 -4.21 10.07
N GLY A 155 9.61 -3.47 10.34
CA GLY A 155 9.71 -2.05 9.97
C GLY A 155 9.15 -1.14 11.06
N GLY A 156 8.75 0.08 10.70
CA GLY A 156 8.24 1.07 11.66
C GLY A 156 6.82 1.49 11.34
N TYR A 157 5.87 1.11 12.19
CA TYR A 157 4.49 1.60 12.15
C TYR A 157 4.28 2.73 13.17
N ASP A 158 3.37 3.64 12.85
CA ASP A 158 2.76 4.51 13.85
C ASP A 158 1.61 3.74 14.51
N ASP A 159 1.71 3.45 15.81
CA ASP A 159 0.71 2.65 16.53
C ASP A 159 -0.71 3.21 16.40
N ARG A 160 -0.86 4.51 16.16
CA ARG A 160 -2.17 5.17 15.96
C ARG A 160 -2.91 4.70 14.72
N VAL A 161 -2.19 4.21 13.70
CA VAL A 161 -2.81 3.78 12.45
C VAL A 161 -3.20 2.31 12.45
N LEU A 162 -2.71 1.52 13.41
CA LEU A 162 -2.93 0.06 13.46
C LEU A 162 -4.34 -0.32 13.94
N LEU A 163 -4.88 0.40 14.92
CA LEU A 163 -6.17 0.03 15.52
C LEU A 163 -7.30 0.11 14.48
N GLY A 164 -8.03 -1.00 14.32
CA GLY A 164 -9.15 -1.13 13.39
C GLY A 164 -8.76 -1.50 11.96
N GLN A 165 -7.47 -1.68 11.66
CA GLN A 165 -7.03 -2.08 10.32
C GLN A 165 -7.43 -3.52 10.00
N GLU A 166 -7.80 -3.74 8.75
CA GLU A 166 -7.94 -5.07 8.17
C GLU A 166 -6.57 -5.61 7.78
N VAL A 167 -6.32 -6.86 8.13
CA VAL A 167 -5.09 -7.57 7.81
C VAL A 167 -5.39 -8.96 7.27
N VAL A 168 -4.47 -9.49 6.47
CA VAL A 168 -4.49 -10.89 6.04
C VAL A 168 -3.37 -11.62 6.74
N ILE A 169 -3.71 -12.58 7.59
CA ILE A 169 -2.78 -13.44 8.31
C ILE A 169 -2.39 -14.62 7.40
N HIS A 170 -1.16 -14.63 6.91
CA HIS A 170 -0.62 -15.63 6.00
C HIS A 170 -0.09 -16.85 6.75
N GLY A 171 -0.76 -17.99 6.68
CA GLY A 171 -0.35 -19.22 7.36
C GLY A 171 -0.28 -20.43 6.45
N ARG A 172 -0.83 -21.56 6.92
CA ARG A 172 -1.15 -22.69 6.04
C ARG A 172 -2.27 -22.33 5.05
N ARG A 173 -3.11 -21.37 5.45
CA ARG A 173 -4.13 -20.71 4.66
C ARG A 173 -4.09 -19.23 5.03
N ASP A 174 -4.58 -18.39 4.13
CA ASP A 174 -4.79 -16.98 4.42
C ASP A 174 -6.06 -16.82 5.26
N LEU A 175 -5.96 -15.98 6.29
CA LEU A 175 -7.06 -15.65 7.19
C LEU A 175 -7.26 -14.14 7.23
N PRO A 176 -8.43 -13.60 6.90
CA PRO A 176 -8.72 -12.20 7.18
C PRO A 176 -8.78 -11.99 8.69
N GLY A 177 -8.35 -10.82 9.15
CA GLY A 177 -8.43 -10.42 10.54
C GLY A 177 -8.53 -8.91 10.70
N ILE A 178 -8.91 -8.48 11.89
CA ILE A 178 -9.03 -7.08 12.26
C ILE A 178 -8.14 -6.82 13.48
N ILE A 179 -7.35 -5.76 13.43
CA ILE A 179 -6.55 -5.33 14.58
C ILE A 179 -7.48 -4.65 15.59
N GLY A 180 -7.59 -5.24 16.78
CA GLY A 180 -8.37 -4.73 17.89
C GLY A 180 -7.52 -4.42 19.12
N ALA A 181 -8.14 -3.74 20.07
CA ALA A 181 -7.64 -3.55 21.42
C ALA A 181 -8.65 -4.08 22.43
N ARG A 182 -8.19 -4.36 23.65
CA ARG A 182 -9.13 -4.64 24.75
C ARG A 182 -10.05 -3.43 24.98
N PRO A 183 -11.34 -3.65 25.28
CA PRO A 183 -12.31 -2.56 25.39
C PRO A 183 -11.89 -1.47 26.39
N PRO A 184 -12.14 -0.17 26.11
CA PRO A 184 -11.68 0.92 26.96
C PRO A 184 -12.28 0.89 28.37
N HIS A 185 -13.45 0.26 28.55
CA HIS A 185 -14.10 0.16 29.85
C HIS A 185 -13.40 -0.81 30.82
N VAL A 186 -12.56 -1.74 30.31
CA VAL A 186 -11.72 -2.62 31.14
C VAL A 186 -10.34 -2.04 31.40
N LEU A 187 -10.00 -0.90 30.79
CA LEU A 187 -8.74 -0.21 30.99
C LEU A 187 -8.83 0.78 32.17
N PRO A 188 -7.70 1.01 32.89
CA PRO A 188 -7.60 2.07 33.88
C PRO A 188 -8.00 3.43 33.28
N ALA A 189 -8.65 4.28 34.08
CA ALA A 189 -9.09 5.60 33.62
C ALA A 189 -7.94 6.46 33.06
N SER A 190 -6.72 6.27 33.57
CA SER A 190 -5.51 6.98 33.11
C SER A 190 -5.08 6.67 31.67
N ASP A 191 -5.59 5.58 31.08
CA ASP A 191 -5.13 5.07 29.78
C ASP A 191 -6.17 5.21 28.68
N ARG A 192 -7.37 5.74 28.99
CA ARG A 192 -8.46 5.88 28.02
C ARG A 192 -8.20 6.95 26.96
N ASP A 193 -7.49 8.01 27.34
CA ASP A 193 -7.19 9.15 26.45
C ASP A 193 -5.81 9.04 25.78
N LYS A 194 -5.11 7.91 25.97
CA LYS A 194 -3.78 7.68 25.40
C LYS A 194 -3.86 6.80 24.17
N THR A 195 -2.92 6.99 23.26
CA THR A 195 -2.67 6.03 22.17
C THR A 195 -2.43 4.65 22.78
N VAL A 196 -3.12 3.65 22.25
CA VAL A 196 -2.90 2.24 22.62
C VAL A 196 -1.61 1.77 21.96
N PRO A 197 -0.57 1.39 22.71
CA PRO A 197 0.66 0.90 22.11
C PRO A 197 0.43 -0.46 21.43
N TYR A 198 1.23 -0.78 20.40
CA TYR A 198 1.02 -1.98 19.59
C TYR A 198 1.05 -3.28 20.40
N ASP A 199 1.82 -3.33 21.49
CA ASP A 199 1.93 -4.50 22.36
C ASP A 199 0.63 -4.83 23.13
N LYS A 200 -0.34 -3.90 23.12
CA LYS A 200 -1.70 -4.11 23.65
C LYS A 200 -2.72 -4.39 22.55
N LEU A 201 -2.32 -4.34 21.28
CA LEU A 201 -3.14 -4.71 20.15
C LEU A 201 -3.08 -6.23 19.91
N LEU A 202 -4.12 -6.72 19.27
CA LEU A 202 -4.39 -8.11 18.96
C LEU A 202 -5.03 -8.17 17.58
N VAL A 203 -4.80 -9.24 16.81
CA VAL A 203 -5.61 -9.51 15.62
C VAL A 203 -6.67 -10.54 15.96
N ASP A 204 -7.92 -10.24 15.60
CA ASP A 204 -9.05 -11.15 15.69
C ASP A 204 -9.41 -11.65 14.27
N ALA A 205 -9.38 -12.97 14.08
CA ALA A 205 -9.81 -13.63 12.83
C ALA A 205 -11.23 -14.19 12.91
N GLY A 206 -11.92 -14.05 14.05
CA GLY A 206 -13.26 -14.58 14.29
C GLY A 206 -13.31 -16.10 14.44
N LEU A 207 -12.20 -16.73 14.85
CA LEU A 207 -12.04 -18.19 14.92
C LEU A 207 -11.79 -18.67 16.35
N ALA A 208 -12.21 -19.89 16.66
CA ALA A 208 -11.86 -20.51 17.92
C ALA A 208 -10.34 -20.81 17.98
N PRO A 209 -9.73 -20.89 19.18
CA PRO A 209 -8.30 -21.16 19.32
C PRO A 209 -7.79 -22.41 18.61
N GLN A 210 -8.66 -23.41 18.41
CA GLN A 210 -8.32 -24.68 17.74
C GLN A 210 -8.37 -24.59 16.21
N GLU A 211 -8.94 -23.51 15.66
CA GLU A 211 -9.16 -23.29 14.23
C GLU A 211 -8.17 -22.28 13.61
N LEU A 212 -7.42 -21.59 14.48
CA LEU A 212 -6.27 -20.72 14.17
C LEU A 212 -5.02 -21.56 13.88
#